data_AF-A0A535E6B0-F1
#
_entry.id   AF-A0A535E6B0-F1
#
_cell.length_a   1.000
_cell.length_b   1.000
_cell.length_c   1.000
_cell.angle_alpha   90.00
_cell.angle_beta   90.00
_cell.angle_gamma   90.00
#
_symmetry.space_group_name_H-M   'P 1'
#
loop_
_entity.id
_entity.type
_entity.pdbx_description
1 polymer ?
#
loop_
_entity_poly.entity_id
_entity_poly.type
_entity_poly.pdbx_seq_one_letter_code
_entity_poly.pdbx_strand_id
1 'polypeptide(L)'
;MSTNLLRIIPTDPDWTPSERAAGDALAALRDLAPAASETVAVRHDEVTFLDQGTNFEAVRCPVCGAELDVDWWHEAMEAAHRGRFADLAAVVPCCGVRASLNELDYDWPAGFARFVLEARDPGRQGPTDEELARVTAALGHPVRVIWAHY
;
A
#
# COMPACT_ATOMS: atom_id res chain seq x y z
N MET A 1 8.19 9.67 -20.04
CA MET A 1 7.16 10.42 -19.30
C MET A 1 7.00 9.67 -18.01
N SER A 2 7.25 10.31 -16.87
CA SER A 2 7.03 9.69 -15.58
C SER A 2 5.57 9.81 -15.17
N THR A 3 5.10 8.91 -14.32
CA THR A 3 3.76 8.89 -13.73
C THR A 3 3.89 8.86 -12.22
N ASN A 4 3.14 9.73 -11.53
CA ASN A 4 3.00 9.65 -10.08
C ASN A 4 1.65 9.05 -9.72
N LEU A 5 1.64 8.06 -8.83
CA LEU A 5 0.41 7.47 -8.31
C LEU A 5 0.31 7.72 -6.81
N LEU A 6 -0.83 8.23 -6.39
CA LEU A 6 -1.27 8.21 -5.00
C LEU A 6 -2.22 7.04 -4.82
N ARG A 7 -1.81 6.05 -4.04
CA ARG A 7 -2.63 4.89 -3.69
C ARG A 7 -3.00 4.95 -2.22
N ILE A 8 -4.27 4.70 -1.91
CA ILE A 8 -4.76 4.54 -0.54
C ILE A 8 -5.35 3.13 -0.46
N ILE A 9 -4.79 2.32 0.44
CA ILE A 9 -5.16 0.92 0.63
C ILE A 9 -5.61 0.67 2.07
N PRO A 10 -6.49 -0.30 2.34
CA PRO A 10 -6.73 -0.81 3.68
C PRO A 10 -5.45 -1.38 4.30
N THR A 11 -5.29 -1.30 5.62
CA THR A 11 -4.13 -1.90 6.31
C THR A 11 -4.20 -3.42 6.40
N ASP A 12 -5.38 -4.01 6.26
CA ASP A 12 -5.59 -5.46 6.15
C ASP A 12 -5.67 -5.84 4.66
N PRO A 13 -4.73 -6.65 4.13
CA PRO A 13 -4.65 -6.96 2.72
C PRO A 13 -5.91 -7.64 2.14
N ASP A 14 -6.60 -8.45 2.94
CA ASP A 14 -7.75 -9.23 2.49
C ASP A 14 -9.08 -8.46 2.63
N TRP A 15 -9.09 -7.39 3.40
CA TRP A 15 -10.28 -6.60 3.63
C TRP A 15 -10.73 -5.88 2.36
N THR A 16 -12.04 -5.90 2.10
CA THR A 16 -12.64 -5.16 0.99
C THR A 16 -13.91 -4.43 1.44
N PRO A 17 -14.13 -3.18 0.98
CA PRO A 17 -15.30 -2.40 1.38
C PRO A 17 -16.58 -2.90 0.71
N SER A 18 -17.75 -2.54 1.25
CA SER A 18 -19.01 -2.61 0.51
C SER A 18 -19.00 -1.65 -0.70
N GLU A 19 -19.88 -1.85 -1.67
CA GLU A 19 -20.01 -0.94 -2.84
C GLU A 19 -20.29 0.51 -2.44
N ARG A 20 -21.12 0.72 -1.41
CA ARG A 20 -21.40 2.05 -0.89
C ARG A 20 -20.13 2.70 -0.31
N ALA A 21 -19.43 1.99 0.58
CA ALA A 21 -18.22 2.51 1.20
C ALA A 21 -17.11 2.79 0.16
N ALA A 22 -16.99 1.95 -0.88
CA ALA A 22 -16.07 2.19 -1.99
C ALA A 22 -16.43 3.47 -2.77
N GLY A 23 -17.72 3.69 -3.06
CA GLY A 23 -18.20 4.89 -3.72
C GLY A 23 -17.98 6.16 -2.90
N ASP A 24 -18.30 6.12 -1.61
CA ASP A 24 -18.11 7.23 -0.67
C ASP A 24 -16.61 7.59 -0.54
N ALA A 25 -15.74 6.57 -0.45
CA ALA A 25 -14.30 6.78 -0.36
C ALA A 25 -13.66 7.27 -1.67
N LEU A 26 -14.18 6.83 -2.83
CA LEU A 26 -13.75 7.35 -4.13
C LEU A 26 -14.15 8.82 -4.31
N ALA A 27 -15.32 9.23 -3.82
CA ALA A 27 -15.70 10.64 -3.79
C ALA A 27 -14.74 11.45 -2.92
N ALA A 28 -14.40 10.96 -1.72
CA ALA A 28 -13.41 11.59 -0.86
C ALA A 28 -12.02 11.69 -1.52
N LEU A 29 -11.59 10.67 -2.27
CA LEU A 29 -10.33 10.72 -3.04
C LEU A 29 -10.37 11.80 -4.12
N ARG A 30 -11.50 11.98 -4.82
CA ARG A 30 -11.65 13.04 -5.84
C ARG A 30 -11.54 14.44 -5.24
N ASP A 31 -12.14 14.65 -4.07
CA ASP A 31 -12.03 15.92 -3.36
C ASP A 31 -10.60 16.17 -2.86
N LEU A 32 -9.89 15.11 -2.47
CA LEU A 32 -8.49 15.14 -2.05
C LEU A 32 -7.56 15.43 -3.25
N ALA A 33 -7.79 14.84 -4.41
CA ALA A 33 -6.92 14.99 -5.58
C ALA A 33 -7.68 15.55 -6.81
N PRO A 34 -8.18 16.81 -6.76
CA PRO A 34 -8.98 17.39 -7.83
C PRO A 34 -8.19 17.65 -9.11
N ALA A 35 -6.86 17.71 -9.02
CA ALA A 35 -5.95 17.87 -10.15
C ALA A 35 -5.50 16.53 -10.77
N ALA A 36 -5.93 15.40 -10.19
CA ALA A 36 -5.59 14.08 -10.73
C ALA A 36 -6.16 13.93 -12.15
N SER A 37 -5.36 13.34 -13.04
CA SER A 37 -5.81 13.02 -14.40
C SER A 37 -6.85 11.90 -14.41
N GLU A 38 -6.79 11.01 -13.41
CA GLU A 38 -7.72 9.90 -13.23
C GLU A 38 -7.83 9.53 -11.74
N THR A 39 -9.05 9.17 -11.30
CA THR A 39 -9.30 8.60 -9.97
C THR A 39 -10.18 7.36 -10.09
N VAL A 40 -9.71 6.25 -9.51
CA VAL A 40 -10.40 4.96 -9.62
C VAL A 40 -10.40 4.22 -8.28
N ALA A 41 -11.40 3.37 -8.11
CA ALA A 41 -11.45 2.36 -7.06
C ALA A 41 -11.32 0.99 -7.75
N VAL A 42 -10.28 0.24 -7.40
CA VAL A 42 -9.97 -1.06 -8.00
C VAL A 42 -10.17 -2.16 -6.97
N ARG A 43 -10.80 -3.25 -7.39
CA ARG A 43 -10.91 -4.50 -6.64
C ARG A 43 -10.15 -5.57 -7.39
N HIS A 44 -9.22 -6.21 -6.71
CA HIS A 44 -8.49 -7.36 -7.19
C HIS A 44 -9.10 -8.64 -6.60
N ASP A 45 -9.16 -9.70 -7.40
CA ASP A 45 -9.61 -11.00 -6.94
C ASP A 45 -8.69 -11.54 -5.83
N GLU A 46 -7.39 -11.26 -5.94
CA GLU A 46 -6.33 -11.70 -5.04
C GLU A 46 -5.55 -10.52 -4.46
N VAL A 47 -4.87 -10.74 -3.34
CA VAL A 47 -3.99 -9.73 -2.74
C VAL A 47 -2.90 -9.35 -3.74
N THR A 48 -2.75 -8.05 -3.98
CA THR A 48 -1.71 -7.52 -4.86
C THR A 48 -0.67 -6.78 -4.03
N PHE A 49 0.59 -6.79 -4.47
CA PHE A 49 1.63 -5.92 -3.92
C PHE A 49 1.57 -4.55 -4.59
N LEU A 50 1.48 -3.50 -3.78
CA LEU A 50 1.46 -2.11 -4.21
C LEU A 50 2.81 -1.50 -3.83
N ASP A 51 3.68 -1.37 -4.82
CA ASP A 51 5.02 -0.80 -4.64
C ASP A 51 5.03 0.73 -4.81
N GLN A 52 6.16 1.29 -4.37
CA GLN A 52 6.54 2.70 -4.44
C GLN A 52 7.31 3.05 -5.73
N GLY A 53 7.41 2.12 -6.68
CA GLY A 53 8.14 2.26 -7.94
C GLY A 53 9.62 2.55 -7.71
N THR A 54 10.15 3.55 -8.40
CA THR A 54 11.56 3.96 -8.30
C THR A 54 11.91 4.61 -6.95
N ASN A 55 10.94 4.82 -6.06
CA ASN A 55 11.18 5.34 -4.72
C ASN A 55 11.66 4.26 -3.73
N PHE A 56 11.88 3.02 -4.18
CA PHE A 56 12.43 1.98 -3.30
C PHE A 56 13.83 2.39 -2.82
N GLU A 57 14.02 2.47 -1.50
CA GLU A 57 15.31 2.79 -0.87
C GLU A 57 15.79 1.62 -0.01
N ALA A 58 15.08 1.31 1.09
CA ALA A 58 15.38 0.19 1.95
C ALA A 58 14.12 -0.39 2.62
N VAL A 59 14.29 -1.57 3.21
CA VAL A 59 13.28 -2.26 4.01
C VAL A 59 13.90 -2.66 5.34
N ARG A 60 13.20 -2.43 6.45
CA ARG A 60 13.69 -2.66 7.80
C ARG A 60 12.81 -3.65 8.55
N CYS A 61 13.42 -4.33 9.50
CA CYS A 61 12.72 -5.21 10.41
C CYS A 61 11.80 -4.38 11.33
N PRO A 62 10.50 -4.70 11.40
CA PRO A 62 9.58 -3.96 12.26
C PRO A 62 9.80 -4.23 13.76
N VAL A 63 10.63 -5.22 14.11
CA VAL A 63 10.85 -5.64 15.49
C VAL A 63 12.16 -5.09 16.05
N CYS A 64 13.26 -5.20 15.31
CA CYS A 64 14.57 -4.72 15.79
C CYS A 64 15.10 -3.50 15.03
N GLY A 65 14.41 -3.01 14.00
CA GLY A 65 14.79 -1.84 13.20
C GLY A 65 16.01 -2.06 12.29
N ALA A 66 16.60 -3.26 12.28
CA ALA A 66 17.72 -3.58 11.41
C ALA A 66 17.28 -3.51 9.95
N GLU A 67 18.12 -2.91 9.10
CA GLU A 67 17.95 -2.98 7.66
C GLU A 67 18.04 -4.43 7.20
N LEU A 68 17.10 -4.82 6.34
CA LEU A 68 17.01 -6.15 5.78
C LEU A 68 17.76 -6.19 4.47
N ASP A 69 18.49 -7.27 4.26
CA ASP A 69 19.19 -7.52 3.01
C ASP A 69 18.19 -7.58 1.84
N VAL A 70 18.52 -6.89 0.74
CA VAL A 70 17.63 -6.76 -0.42
C VAL A 70 17.46 -8.09 -1.15
N ASP A 71 18.50 -8.93 -1.21
CA ASP A 71 18.40 -10.25 -1.86
C ASP A 71 17.48 -11.17 -1.04
N TRP A 72 17.61 -11.16 0.30
CA TRP A 72 16.65 -11.84 1.17
C TRP A 72 15.22 -11.34 0.96
N TRP A 73 15.03 -10.02 0.87
CA TRP A 73 13.69 -9.44 0.67
C TRP A 73 13.09 -9.88 -0.67
N HIS A 74 13.87 -9.88 -1.75
CA HIS A 74 13.44 -10.39 -3.05
C HIS A 74 13.05 -11.87 -2.98
N GLU A 75 13.85 -12.73 -2.35
CA GLU A 75 13.52 -14.15 -2.20
C GLU A 75 12.21 -14.37 -1.42
N ALA A 76 12.00 -13.60 -0.34
CA ALA A 76 10.78 -13.65 0.45
C ALA A 76 9.55 -13.18 -0.36
N MET A 77 9.70 -12.10 -1.13
CA MET A 77 8.67 -11.59 -2.05
C MET A 77 8.35 -12.60 -3.15
N GLU A 78 9.34 -13.24 -3.77
CA GLU A 78 9.14 -14.28 -4.78
C GLU A 78 8.44 -15.52 -4.21
N ALA A 79 8.79 -15.93 -2.98
CA ALA A 79 8.12 -17.02 -2.29
C ALA A 79 6.63 -16.69 -2.05
N ALA A 80 6.33 -15.50 -1.54
CA ALA A 80 4.96 -15.05 -1.33
C ALA A 80 4.19 -14.91 -2.66
N HIS A 81 4.84 -14.40 -3.71
CA HIS A 81 4.25 -14.24 -5.04
C HIS A 81 3.86 -15.58 -5.67
N ARG A 82 4.66 -16.65 -5.50
CA ARG A 82 4.29 -18.02 -5.94
C ARG A 82 3.00 -18.53 -5.28
N GLY A 83 2.75 -18.10 -4.04
CA GLY A 83 1.50 -18.34 -3.32
C GLY A 83 0.41 -17.30 -3.59
N ARG A 84 0.61 -16.39 -4.56
CA ARG A 84 -0.27 -15.27 -4.89
C ARG A 84 -0.60 -14.39 -3.67
N PHE A 85 0.43 -14.20 -2.84
CA PHE A 85 0.39 -13.40 -1.61
C PHE A 85 -0.64 -13.89 -0.57
N ALA A 86 -1.09 -15.14 -0.65
CA ALA A 86 -2.02 -15.73 0.33
C ALA A 86 -1.38 -15.99 1.71
N ASP A 87 -0.06 -16.11 1.78
CA ASP A 87 0.71 -16.10 3.03
C ASP A 87 1.85 -15.08 2.88
N LEU A 88 1.85 -14.07 3.75
CA LEU A 88 2.85 -13.01 3.80
C LEU A 88 3.87 -13.24 4.93
N ALA A 89 3.81 -14.35 5.64
CA ALA A 89 4.72 -14.57 6.75
C ALA A 89 6.13 -14.93 6.29
N ALA A 90 7.12 -14.25 6.86
CA ALA A 90 8.54 -14.51 6.64
C ALA A 90 9.30 -14.47 7.97
N VAL A 91 10.39 -15.24 8.09
CA VAL A 91 11.30 -15.15 9.23
C VAL A 91 12.42 -14.19 8.85
N VAL A 92 12.52 -13.06 9.55
CA VAL A 92 13.55 -12.06 9.25
C VAL A 92 14.95 -12.55 9.70
N PRO A 93 16.00 -12.34 8.89
CA PRO A 93 17.33 -12.90 9.14
C PRO A 93 18.06 -12.22 10.31
N CYS A 94 17.71 -10.96 10.61
CA CYS A 94 18.38 -10.15 11.62
C CYS A 94 18.10 -10.58 13.06
N CYS A 95 16.89 -11.05 13.37
CA CYS A 95 16.50 -11.42 14.73
C CYS A 95 15.71 -12.74 14.82
N GLY A 96 15.45 -13.42 13.70
CA GLY A 96 14.76 -14.70 13.66
C GLY A 96 13.27 -14.64 14.00
N VAL A 97 12.68 -13.44 14.13
CA VAL A 97 11.26 -13.27 14.41
C VAL A 97 10.44 -13.52 13.13
N ARG A 98 9.29 -14.17 13.28
CA ARG A 98 8.30 -14.27 12.21
C ARG A 98 7.55 -12.95 12.11
N ALA A 99 7.65 -12.28 10.96
CA ALA A 99 6.95 -11.05 10.63
C ALA A 99 6.09 -11.24 9.37
N SER A 100 5.19 -10.30 9.10
CA SER A 100 4.47 -10.24 7.82
C SER A 100 5.20 -9.29 6.87
N LEU A 101 5.28 -9.65 5.58
CA LEU A 101 5.77 -8.77 4.53
C LEU A 101 4.98 -7.44 4.50
N ASN A 102 3.68 -7.45 4.83
CA ASN A 102 2.86 -6.23 4.92
C ASN A 102 3.20 -5.31 6.10
N GLU A 103 3.91 -5.83 7.10
CA GLU A 103 4.29 -5.12 8.32
C GLU A 103 5.79 -4.77 8.34
N LEU A 104 6.55 -5.09 7.27
CA LEU A 104 7.91 -4.59 7.16
C LEU A 104 7.91 -3.06 7.10
N ASP A 105 8.96 -2.46 7.63
CA ASP A 105 9.11 -1.01 7.65
C ASP A 105 9.82 -0.58 6.36
N TYR A 106 9.05 -0.13 5.38
CA TYR A 106 9.55 0.35 4.10
C TYR A 106 9.83 1.86 4.20
N ASP A 107 11.06 2.29 3.88
CA ASP A 107 11.45 3.71 3.98
C ASP A 107 10.50 4.62 3.15
N TRP A 108 10.07 4.14 1.98
CA TRP A 108 8.89 4.64 1.27
C TRP A 108 7.75 3.62 1.38
N PRO A 109 6.55 4.02 1.85
CA PRO A 109 5.48 3.07 2.14
C PRO A 109 5.14 2.17 0.95
N ALA A 110 5.13 0.87 1.21
CA ALA A 110 4.58 -0.17 0.34
C ALA A 110 3.51 -0.96 1.10
N GLY A 111 2.78 -1.82 0.40
CA GLY A 111 1.81 -2.67 1.08
C GLY A 111 1.09 -3.65 0.18
N PHE A 112 0.16 -4.37 0.78
CA PHE A 112 -0.59 -5.42 0.12
C PHE A 112 -2.08 -5.16 0.27
N ALA A 113 -2.85 -5.28 -0.81
CA ALA A 113 -4.29 -5.08 -0.73
C ALA A 113 -5.04 -5.72 -1.89
N ARG A 114 -6.30 -6.07 -1.61
CA ARG A 114 -7.31 -6.40 -2.63
C ARG A 114 -8.11 -5.18 -3.10
N PHE A 115 -8.23 -4.16 -2.26
CA PHE A 115 -8.93 -2.92 -2.62
C PHE A 115 -7.96 -1.75 -2.64
N VAL A 116 -8.01 -0.95 -3.71
CA VAL A 116 -7.11 0.19 -3.93
C VAL A 116 -7.91 1.39 -4.41
N LEU A 117 -7.75 2.51 -3.73
CA LEU A 117 -8.10 3.82 -4.27
C LEU A 117 -6.84 4.41 -4.93
N GLU A 118 -6.92 4.78 -6.19
CA GLU A 118 -5.77 5.29 -6.95
C GLU A 118 -6.11 6.64 -7.59
N ALA A 119 -5.21 7.61 -7.43
CA ALA A 119 -5.21 8.87 -8.15
C ALA A 119 -3.92 8.98 -8.98
N ARG A 120 -4.07 9.18 -10.29
CA ARG A 120 -2.97 9.37 -11.23
C ARG A 120 -2.63 10.85 -11.35
N ASP A 121 -1.33 11.16 -11.24
CA ASP A 121 -0.77 12.51 -11.28
C ASP A 121 -1.57 13.51 -10.42
N PRO A 122 -1.70 13.27 -9.10
CA PRO A 122 -2.62 14.01 -8.23
C PRO A 122 -2.27 15.49 -8.03
N GLY A 123 -1.15 15.97 -8.59
CA GLY A 123 -0.73 17.38 -8.52
C GLY A 123 -0.33 17.86 -7.13
N ARG A 124 -0.02 16.95 -6.21
CA ARG A 124 0.29 17.22 -4.80
C ARG A 124 1.25 16.18 -4.21
N GLN A 125 1.82 16.49 -3.04
CA GLN A 125 2.82 15.64 -2.37
C GLN A 125 2.21 14.59 -1.42
N GLY A 126 0.99 14.80 -0.93
CA GLY A 126 0.42 14.01 0.17
C GLY A 126 -0.99 14.48 0.53
N PRO A 127 -1.87 13.61 1.06
CA PRO A 127 -3.05 14.05 1.80
C PRO A 127 -2.66 14.65 3.16
N THR A 128 -3.50 15.54 3.68
CA THR A 128 -3.46 15.96 5.10
C THR A 128 -4.09 14.90 5.99
N ASP A 129 -3.84 14.96 7.29
CA ASP A 129 -4.45 14.05 8.27
C ASP A 129 -5.98 14.09 8.24
N GLU A 130 -6.57 15.29 8.03
CA GLU A 130 -8.02 15.46 7.94
C GLU A 130 -8.59 14.83 6.66
N GLU A 131 -7.91 15.00 5.53
CA GLU A 131 -8.27 14.37 4.26
C GLU A 131 -8.20 12.84 4.36
N LEU A 132 -7.11 12.32 4.96
CA LEU A 132 -6.94 10.88 5.14
C LEU A 132 -7.96 10.31 6.13
N ALA A 133 -8.30 11.05 7.19
CA ALA A 133 -9.35 10.67 8.14
C ALA A 133 -10.72 10.57 7.47
N ARG A 134 -11.05 11.46 6.52
CA ARG A 134 -12.29 11.36 5.73
C ARG A 134 -12.34 10.10 4.89
N VAL A 135 -11.25 9.76 4.20
CA VAL A 135 -11.16 8.51 3.41
C VAL A 135 -11.29 7.29 4.33
N THR A 136 -10.58 7.29 5.47
CA THR A 136 -10.64 6.23 6.49
C THR A 136 -12.07 6.04 7.02
N ALA A 137 -12.75 7.14 7.35
CA ALA A 137 -14.12 7.10 7.85
C ALA A 137 -15.12 6.61 6.79
N ALA A 138 -14.94 7.01 5.53
CA ALA A 138 -15.77 6.54 4.42
C ALA A 138 -15.62 5.03 4.17
N LEU A 139 -14.41 4.50 4.31
CA LEU A 139 -14.15 3.06 4.21
C LEU A 139 -14.60 2.30 5.46
N GLY A 140 -14.54 2.91 6.63
CA GLY A 140 -14.75 2.25 7.91
C GLY A 140 -13.61 1.29 8.29
N HIS A 141 -12.42 1.51 7.74
CA HIS A 141 -11.23 0.69 7.98
C HIS A 141 -9.97 1.57 7.96
N PRO A 142 -8.97 1.34 8.84
CA PRO A 142 -7.68 2.02 8.75
C PRO A 142 -7.02 1.86 7.39
N VAL A 143 -6.31 2.89 6.94
CA VAL A 143 -5.68 2.92 5.62
C VAL A 143 -4.18 3.25 5.69
N ARG A 144 -3.47 2.86 4.64
CA ARG A 144 -2.09 3.22 4.36
C ARG A 144 -2.03 4.00 3.05
N VAL A 145 -1.19 5.03 3.01
CA VAL A 145 -0.91 5.81 1.80
C VAL A 145 0.38 5.29 1.16
N ILE A 146 0.36 5.04 -0.13
CA ILE A 146 1.49 4.58 -0.94
C ILE A 146 1.70 5.57 -2.08
N TRP A 147 2.93 6.05 -2.20
CA TRP A 147 3.36 6.94 -3.27
C TRP A 147 4.29 6.21 -4.22
N ALA A 148 3.88 6.11 -5.48
CA ALA A 148 4.68 5.45 -6.50
C ALA A 148 5.11 6.42 -7.59
N HIS A 149 6.37 6.30 -8.00
CA HIS A 149 6.93 6.99 -9.18
C HIS A 149 7.39 5.95 -10.19
N TYR A 150 6.93 6.07 -11.45
CA TYR A 150 7.31 5.22 -12.57
C TYR A 150 7.73 6.05 -13.78
#